data_AF-A0A392S167-F1
#
_entry.id   AF-A0A392S167-F1
#
_cell.length_a   1.000
_cell.length_b   1.000
_cell.length_c   1.000
_cell.angle_alpha   90.00
_cell.angle_beta   90.00
_cell.angle_gamma   90.00
#
_symmetry.space_group_name_H-M   'P 1'
#
loop_
_entity.id
_entity.type
_entity.pdbx_description
1 polymer ?
#
loop_
_entity_poly.entity_id
_entity_poly.type
_entity_poly.pdbx_seq_one_letter_code
_entity_poly.pdbx_strand_id
1 'polypeptide(L)'
;MLLIETKSWANVRALRALLMLFETMSGLKVNFHKSILVGVNIADSWLCVAATALHCKVGKVPFLYLGLLIGGDPRRLSFWEPVLTRIQNR
;
A
#
# COMPACT_ATOMS: atom_id res chain seq x y z
N MET A 1 0.67 -3.52 2.27
CA MET A 1 0.77 -2.17 1.68
C MET A 1 2.22 -1.94 1.35
N LEU A 2 2.51 -1.52 0.13
CA LEU A 2 3.86 -1.26 -0.36
C LEU A 2 3.97 0.23 -0.71
N LEU A 3 4.97 0.90 -0.17
CA LEU A 3 5.24 2.32 -0.44
C LEU A 3 6.50 2.43 -1.26
N ILE A 4 6.45 3.24 -2.33
CA ILE A 4 7.62 3.62 -3.10
C ILE A 4 7.67 5.14 -3.16
N GLU A 5 8.74 5.70 -2.62
CA GLU A 5 9.00 7.15 -2.61
C GLU A 5 9.80 7.61 -3.84
N THR A 6 10.56 6.71 -4.48
CA THR A 6 11.40 7.02 -5.63
C THR A 6 11.22 6.03 -6.77
N LYS A 7 11.21 6.54 -8.00
CA LYS A 7 11.15 5.74 -9.22
C LYS A 7 12.46 4.97 -9.42
N SER A 8 12.54 3.76 -8.86
CA SER A 8 13.71 2.88 -8.95
C SER A 8 13.31 1.43 -9.21
N TRP A 9 13.69 0.90 -10.37
CA TRP A 9 13.51 -0.52 -10.71
C TRP A 9 14.34 -1.45 -9.84
N ALA A 10 15.46 -0.95 -9.28
CA ALA A 10 16.24 -1.70 -8.31
C ALA A 10 15.43 -1.92 -7.02
N ASN A 11 14.73 -0.88 -6.55
CA ASN A 11 13.89 -0.96 -5.35
C ASN A 11 12.70 -1.91 -5.57
N VAL A 12 12.06 -1.86 -6.75
CA VAL A 12 10.97 -2.78 -7.11
C VAL A 12 11.45 -4.24 -7.08
N ARG A 13 12.63 -4.53 -7.66
CA ARG A 13 13.22 -5.88 -7.66
C ARG A 13 13.63 -6.33 -6.26
N ALA A 14 14.27 -5.46 -5.49
CA ALA A 14 14.67 -5.75 -4.12
C ALA A 14 13.45 -6.05 -3.23
N LEU A 15 12.38 -5.26 -3.35
CA LEU A 15 11.14 -5.49 -2.62
C LEU A 15 10.51 -6.84 -2.97
N ARG A 16 10.47 -7.20 -4.26
CA ARG A 16 9.99 -8.51 -4.69
C ARG A 16 10.82 -9.64 -4.08
N ALA A 17 12.15 -9.52 -4.14
CA ALA A 17 13.06 -10.51 -3.57
C ALA A 17 12.87 -10.65 -2.05
N LEU A 18 12.71 -9.55 -1.33
CA LEU A 18 12.48 -9.54 0.11
C LEU A 18 11.16 -10.23 0.49
N LEU A 19 10.08 -9.97 -0.27
CA LEU A 19 8.78 -10.61 -0.04
C LEU A 19 8.84 -12.12 -0.32
N MET A 20 9.53 -12.55 -1.38
CA MET A 20 9.73 -13.98 -1.67
C MET A 20 10.59 -14.66 -0.60
N LEU A 21 11.63 -13.97 -0.11
CA LEU A 21 12.47 -14.48 0.99
C LEU A 21 11.66 -14.60 2.28
N PHE A 22 10.83 -13.62 2.60
CA PHE A 22 9.93 -13.69 3.75
C PHE A 22 8.96 -14.88 3.64
N GLU A 23 8.34 -15.09 2.47
CA GLU A 23 7.47 -16.25 2.23
C GLU A 23 8.20 -17.57 2.50
N THR A 24 9.44 -17.67 2.01
CA THR A 24 10.30 -18.85 2.21
C THR A 24 10.65 -19.07 3.68
N MET A 25 11.05 -18.01 4.41
CA MET A 25 11.53 -18.12 5.79
C MET A 25 10.39 -18.29 6.80
N SER A 26 9.24 -17.66 6.56
CA SER A 26 8.09 -17.73 7.46
C SER A 26 7.18 -18.93 7.20
N GLY A 27 7.30 -19.57 6.02
CA GLY A 27 6.36 -20.59 5.56
C GLY A 27 4.96 -20.03 5.23
N LEU A 28 4.79 -18.70 5.22
CA LEU A 28 3.53 -18.03 4.92
C LEU A 28 3.49 -17.57 3.48
N LYS A 29 2.38 -17.87 2.78
CA LYS A 29 2.17 -17.41 1.41
C LYS A 29 1.89 -15.91 1.35
N VAL A 30 2.72 -15.15 0.63
CA VAL A 30 2.47 -13.72 0.41
C VAL A 30 1.34 -13.55 -0.58
N ASN A 31 0.27 -12.85 -0.17
CA ASN A 31 -0.85 -12.55 -1.04
C ASN A 31 -0.64 -11.22 -1.78
N PHE A 32 0.01 -11.29 -2.94
CA PHE A 32 0.25 -10.12 -3.78
C PHE A 32 -1.06 -9.48 -4.30
N HIS A 33 -2.12 -10.27 -4.51
CA HIS A 33 -3.43 -9.76 -4.95
C HIS A 33 -4.13 -8.88 -3.90
N LYS A 34 -3.88 -9.11 -2.60
CA LYS A 34 -4.32 -8.22 -1.50
C LYS A 34 -3.33 -7.08 -1.24
N SER A 35 -2.13 -7.14 -1.81
CA SER A 35 -1.15 -6.06 -1.68
C SER A 35 -1.51 -4.90 -2.60
N ILE A 36 -1.30 -3.69 -2.08
CA ILE A 36 -1.54 -2.43 -2.77
C ILE A 36 -0.23 -1.66 -2.79
N LEU A 37 0.18 -1.19 -3.97
CA LEU A 37 1.31 -0.31 -4.20
C LEU A 37 0.83 1.13 -4.33
N VAL A 38 1.37 2.01 -3.49
CA VAL A 38 1.03 3.44 -3.50
C VAL A 38 2.31 4.23 -3.77
N GLY A 39 2.26 5.11 -4.77
CA GLY A 39 3.34 6.02 -5.12
C GLY A 39 3.06 7.42 -4.58
N VAL A 40 4.08 8.05 -3.98
CA VAL A 40 4.02 9.45 -3.56
C VAL A 40 4.82 10.27 -4.55
N ASN A 41 4.19 11.25 -5.22
CA ASN A 41 4.85 12.07 -6.24
C ASN A 41 5.43 11.26 -7.43
N ILE A 42 4.79 10.14 -7.78
CA ILE A 42 5.18 9.27 -8.89
C ILE A 42 4.06 9.26 -9.93
N ALA A 43 4.40 9.33 -11.21
CA ALA A 43 3.42 9.24 -12.29
C ALA A 43 2.67 7.90 -12.29
N ASP A 44 1.35 7.97 -12.41
CA ASP A 44 0.45 6.80 -12.46
C ASP A 44 0.90 5.76 -13.50
N SER A 45 1.40 6.21 -14.66
CA SER A 45 1.89 5.33 -15.72
C SER A 45 3.04 4.44 -15.28
N TRP A 46 4.02 4.97 -14.54
CA TRP A 46 5.12 4.17 -14.02
C TRP A 46 4.67 3.29 -12.85
N LEU A 47 3.79 3.81 -11.99
CA LEU A 47 3.25 3.09 -10.86
C LEU A 47 2.48 1.83 -11.29
N CYS A 48 1.71 1.92 -12.39
CA CYS A 48 1.05 0.78 -13.01
C CYS A 48 2.04 -0.31 -13.43
N VAL A 49 3.12 0.04 -14.13
CA VAL A 49 4.13 -0.95 -14.56
C VAL A 49 4.83 -1.58 -13.35
N ALA A 50 5.15 -0.78 -12.32
CA ALA A 50 5.75 -1.28 -11.09
C ALA A 50 4.82 -2.24 -10.33
N ALA A 51 3.51 -1.93 -10.25
CA ALA A 51 2.52 -2.79 -9.63
C ALA A 51 2.35 -4.11 -10.39
N THR A 52 2.35 -4.08 -11.73
CA THR A 52 2.36 -5.29 -12.56
C THR A 52 3.60 -6.15 -12.28
N ALA A 53 4.79 -5.55 -12.19
CA ALA A 53 6.02 -6.27 -11.89
C ALA A 53 6.02 -6.92 -10.49
N LEU A 54 5.26 -6.36 -9.54
CA LEU A 54 5.05 -6.88 -8.19
C LEU A 54 3.80 -7.77 -8.06
N HIS A 55 3.03 -7.97 -9.14
CA HIS A 55 1.74 -8.68 -9.15
C HIS A 55 0.73 -8.15 -8.10
N CYS A 56 0.74 -6.84 -7.84
CA CYS A 56 -0.12 -6.20 -6.85
C CYS A 56 -1.01 -5.12 -7.46
N LYS A 57 -1.95 -4.58 -6.68
CA LYS A 57 -2.87 -3.53 -7.13
C LYS A 57 -2.25 -2.16 -6.98
N VAL A 58 -2.58 -1.23 -7.87
CA VAL A 58 -2.26 0.19 -7.66
C VAL A 58 -3.25 0.80 -6.66
N GLY A 59 -2.75 1.52 -5.67
CA GLY A 59 -3.55 2.29 -4.72
C GLY A 59 -3.33 3.79 -4.87
N LYS A 60 -4.26 4.57 -4.31
CA LYS A 60 -4.22 6.03 -4.32
C LYS A 60 -4.42 6.56 -2.91
N VAL A 61 -3.78 7.69 -2.63
CA VAL A 61 -3.98 8.45 -1.39
C VAL A 61 -5.15 9.43 -1.57
N PRO A 62 -6.01 9.64 -0.55
CA PRO A 62 -6.04 8.94 0.73
C PRO A 62 -6.70 7.56 0.63
N PHE A 63 -6.29 6.61 1.48
CA PHE A 63 -6.89 5.27 1.57
C PHE A 63 -7.04 4.81 3.02
N LEU A 64 -7.98 3.91 3.27
CA LEU A 64 -8.23 3.38 4.61
C LEU A 64 -7.25 2.25 4.94
N TYR A 65 -6.53 2.36 6.05
CA TYR A 65 -5.70 1.30 6.61
C TYR A 65 -6.00 1.13 8.08
N LEU A 66 -6.41 -0.08 8.47
CA LEU A 66 -6.79 -0.42 9.84
C LEU A 66 -7.78 0.58 10.47
N GLY A 67 -8.67 1.19 9.67
CA GLY A 67 -9.69 2.13 10.14
C GLY A 67 -9.25 3.60 10.18
N LEU A 68 -8.03 3.89 9.76
CA LEU A 68 -7.50 5.24 9.67
C LEU A 68 -7.22 5.61 8.21
N LEU A 69 -7.58 6.82 7.80
CA LEU A 69 -7.25 7.33 6.47
C LEU A 69 -5.76 7.71 6.42
N ILE A 70 -4.96 6.97 5.65
CA ILE A 70 -3.56 7.32 5.40
C ILE A 70 -3.51 8.40 4.32
N GLY A 71 -2.78 9.48 4.62
CA GLY A 71 -2.59 10.64 3.73
C GLY A 71 -3.84 11.50 3.52
N GLY A 72 -4.85 11.36 4.37
CA GLY A 72 -5.95 12.33 4.48
C GLY A 72 -5.57 13.53 5.35
N ASP A 73 -6.37 14.61 5.30
CA ASP A 73 -6.15 15.80 6.12
C ASP A 73 -6.81 15.65 7.50
N PRO A 74 -6.04 15.56 8.61
CA PRO A 74 -6.58 15.37 9.95
C PRO A 74 -7.40 16.57 10.46
N ARG A 75 -7.33 17.72 9.79
CA ARG A 75 -8.13 18.92 10.12
C ARG A 75 -9.57 18.81 9.60
N ARG A 76 -9.86 17.86 8.71
CA ARG A 76 -11.21 17.65 8.16
C ARG A 76 -11.98 16.65 9.01
N LEU A 77 -13.26 16.94 9.28
CA LEU A 77 -14.11 16.06 10.08
C LEU A 77 -14.30 14.68 9.42
N SER A 78 -14.40 14.63 8.09
CA SER A 78 -14.49 13.39 7.31
C SER A 78 -13.27 12.47 7.45
N PHE A 79 -12.11 12.98 7.89
CA PHE A 79 -10.95 12.15 8.20
C PHE A 79 -11.21 11.20 9.36
N TRP A 80 -11.97 11.67 10.36
CA TRP A 80 -12.23 10.97 11.62
C TRP A 80 -13.47 10.09 11.57
N GLU A 81 -14.32 10.23 10.55
CA GLU A 81 -15.55 9.47 10.38
C GLU A 81 -15.36 7.94 10.42
N PRO A 82 -14.33 7.34 9.77
CA PRO A 82 -14.07 5.90 9.87
C PRO A 82 -13.62 5.44 11.28
N VAL A 83 -12.99 6.34 12.04
CA VAL A 83 -12.54 6.08 13.41
C VAL A 83 -13.74 6.12 14.36
N LEU A 84 -14.59 7.16 14.22
CA LEU A 84 -15.79 7.34 15.03
C LEU A 84 -16.78 6.18 14.83
N THR A 85 -17.05 5.80 13.58
CA THR A 85 -17.92 4.65 13.26
C THR A 85 -17.42 3.34 13.87
N ARG A 86 -16.10 3.13 13.97
CA ARG A 86 -15.54 1.95 14.66
C ARG A 86 -15.72 1.97 16.18
N ILE A 87 -15.63 3.16 16.79
CA ILE A 87 -15.83 3.32 18.24
C ILE A 87 -17.31 3.13 18.60
N GLN A 88 -18.22 3.66 17.79
CA GLN A 88 -19.67 3.55 18.03
C GLN A 88 -20.22 2.13 17.85
N ASN A 89 -19.59 1.32 16.99
CA ASN A 89 -19.99 -0.07 16.74
C ASN A 89 -19.34 -1.08 17.70
N ARG A 90 -18.74 -0.63 18.81
CA ARG A 90 -18.25 -1.46 19.91
C ARG A 90 -19.23 -1.45 21.07
#